data_AF-A0A7X7KY41-F1
#
_entry.id   AF-A0A7X7KY41-F1
#
_cell.length_a   1.000
_cell.length_b   1.000
_cell.length_c   1.000
_cell.angle_alpha   90.00
_cell.angle_beta   90.00
_cell.angle_gamma   90.00
#
_symmetry.space_group_name_H-M   'P 1'
#
loop_
_entity.id
_entity.type
_entity.pdbx_description
1 polymer ?
#
loop_
_entity_poly.entity_id
_entity_poly.type
_entity_poly.pdbx_seq_one_letter_code
_entity_poly.pdbx_strand_id
1 'polypeptide(L)'
;MATDDWGGLLIREPSEELRNYAADLQSSILGAGFLHIRLPRSGGKTTWAKIALLWGVVYGHLRYPVLFGASDRLASSTLDDIWELLEFSPAFGEDFPEVAVPVRMLDGKFQRAQTQTVDGERTAIRKTHDTIAFPRVAGSAASGAMISARGAGAAVRGLVRGSTRPDFALLDDIQTREDALSAVTTGKLSDWIQGDVLGLAGARQMAVIMTSTPIVDGDLSSIYSDQARFPAWRTVSHPLVRRWPDAVDDWDTYADMWRDAMRDGDPAHREATRYYEAHRERMDAGASVFDPGAYDGRVELSAIQHAVNLRLRGGEAAFEAEYQLNPPRLATVVKLTAEQVKAACNGAPRGVLPAGT
;
A
#
# COMPACT_ATOMS: atom_id res chain seq x y z
N MET A 1 -0.71 -27.31 -3.10
CA MET A 1 -0.96 -26.90 -4.50
C MET A 1 0.15 -25.95 -4.87
N ALA A 2 1.14 -26.43 -5.62
CA ALA A 2 2.02 -25.54 -6.37
C ALA A 2 1.14 -25.01 -7.49
N THR A 3 0.76 -23.74 -7.43
CA THR A 3 0.00 -23.12 -8.52
C THR A 3 0.96 -22.89 -9.67
N ASP A 4 0.60 -23.35 -10.86
CA ASP A 4 1.33 -23.16 -12.13
C ASP A 4 1.43 -21.68 -12.59
N ASP A 5 1.29 -20.73 -11.67
CA ASP A 5 1.28 -19.28 -11.91
C ASP A 5 2.51 -18.60 -11.32
N TRP A 6 3.69 -19.14 -11.64
CA TRP A 6 4.95 -18.51 -11.27
C TRP A 6 5.04 -17.12 -11.94
N GLY A 7 5.28 -16.08 -11.14
CA GLY A 7 5.24 -14.69 -11.60
C GLY A 7 3.87 -14.01 -11.55
N GLY A 8 2.80 -14.73 -11.20
CA GLY A 8 1.48 -14.12 -10.98
C GLY A 8 1.46 -13.15 -9.79
N LEU A 9 0.75 -12.03 -9.91
CA LEU A 9 0.56 -11.06 -8.82
C LEU A 9 -0.64 -11.41 -7.93
N LEU A 10 -1.67 -12.07 -8.47
CA LEU A 10 -2.86 -12.48 -7.73
C LEU A 10 -2.81 -13.96 -7.41
N ILE A 11 -3.10 -14.32 -6.16
CA ILE A 11 -3.15 -15.72 -5.70
C ILE A 11 -4.57 -16.30 -5.70
N ARG A 12 -5.57 -15.45 -5.98
CA ARG A 12 -6.99 -15.80 -6.08
C ARG A 12 -7.74 -14.74 -6.86
N GLU A 13 -8.94 -15.09 -7.32
CA GLU A 13 -9.91 -14.13 -7.84
C GLU A 13 -10.25 -13.05 -6.80
N PRO A 14 -10.37 -11.77 -7.20
CA PRO A 14 -10.77 -10.70 -6.31
C PRO A 14 -12.24 -10.83 -5.87
N SER A 15 -12.51 -10.51 -4.61
CA SER A 15 -13.88 -10.29 -4.13
C SER A 15 -14.48 -9.04 -4.79
N GLU A 16 -15.81 -8.89 -4.74
CA GLU A 16 -16.52 -7.71 -5.27
C GLU A 16 -15.94 -6.39 -4.74
N GLU A 17 -15.60 -6.36 -3.46
CA GLU A 17 -15.00 -5.19 -2.81
C GLU A 17 -13.60 -4.85 -3.33
N LEU A 18 -12.79 -5.87 -3.60
CA LEU A 18 -11.51 -5.69 -4.26
C LEU A 18 -11.66 -5.20 -5.72
N ARG A 19 -12.75 -5.56 -6.40
CA ARG A 19 -13.06 -5.01 -7.74
C ARG A 19 -13.46 -3.55 -7.67
N ASN A 20 -14.24 -3.14 -6.66
CA ASN A 20 -14.56 -1.73 -6.42
C ASN A 20 -13.29 -0.91 -6.15
N TYR A 21 -12.38 -1.47 -5.34
CA TYR A 21 -11.06 -0.89 -5.10
C TYR A 21 -10.23 -0.76 -6.39
N ALA A 22 -10.21 -1.79 -7.24
CA ALA A 22 -9.55 -1.72 -8.54
C ALA A 22 -10.17 -0.64 -9.46
N ALA A 23 -11.49 -0.46 -9.42
CA ALA A 23 -12.18 0.59 -10.16
C ALA A 23 -11.79 2.00 -9.69
N ASP A 24 -11.56 2.22 -8.39
CA ASP A 24 -11.06 3.49 -7.88
C ASP A 24 -9.64 3.79 -8.38
N LEU A 25 -8.74 2.80 -8.37
CA LEU A 25 -7.40 2.92 -8.95
C LEU A 25 -7.46 3.28 -10.44
N GLN A 26 -8.30 2.57 -11.20
CA GLN A 26 -8.51 2.80 -12.62
C GLN A 26 -9.05 4.21 -12.90
N SER A 27 -10.07 4.64 -12.16
CA SER A 27 -10.66 5.97 -12.31
C SER A 27 -9.65 7.08 -12.04
N SER A 28 -8.75 6.88 -11.07
CA SER A 28 -7.68 7.84 -10.79
C SER A 28 -6.71 7.99 -11.96
N ILE A 29 -6.22 6.86 -12.50
CA ILE A 29 -5.31 6.83 -13.65
C ILE A 29 -5.95 7.50 -14.87
N LEU A 30 -7.21 7.16 -15.20
CA LEU A 30 -7.91 7.69 -16.37
C LEU A 30 -8.29 9.18 -16.21
N GLY A 31 -8.60 9.61 -14.99
CA GLY A 31 -9.05 10.98 -14.69
C GLY A 31 -7.94 11.95 -14.31
N ALA A 32 -6.67 11.53 -14.28
CA ALA A 32 -5.55 12.31 -13.75
C ALA A 32 -5.79 12.80 -12.30
N GLY A 33 -6.45 11.98 -11.47
CA GLY A 33 -6.85 12.34 -10.10
C GLY A 33 -5.77 12.07 -9.05
N PHE A 34 -5.92 12.69 -7.88
CA PHE A 34 -5.14 12.35 -6.68
C PHE A 34 -5.98 11.46 -5.78
N LEU A 35 -5.50 10.23 -5.54
CA LEU A 35 -6.21 9.21 -4.79
C LEU A 35 -5.33 8.72 -3.63
N HIS A 36 -5.84 8.83 -2.42
CA HIS A 36 -5.23 8.26 -1.23
C HIS A 36 -6.05 7.06 -0.76
N ILE A 37 -5.38 5.93 -0.56
CA ILE A 37 -6.01 4.66 -0.24
C ILE A 37 -5.41 4.14 1.05
N ARG A 38 -6.30 3.85 1.99
CA ARG A 38 -5.95 3.32 3.30
C ARG A 38 -6.47 1.89 3.39
N LEU A 39 -5.53 0.95 3.44
CA LEU A 39 -5.80 -0.48 3.53
C LEU A 39 -5.15 -1.10 4.77
N PRO A 40 -5.74 -2.17 5.33
CA PRO A 40 -5.17 -2.90 6.46
C PRO A 40 -3.81 -3.47 6.10
N ARG A 41 -3.00 -3.78 7.12
CA ARG A 41 -1.81 -4.60 6.88
C ARG A 41 -2.21 -5.93 6.24
N SER A 42 -1.37 -6.39 5.30
CA SER A 42 -1.62 -7.58 4.49
C SER A 42 -2.87 -7.52 3.59
N GLY A 43 -3.53 -6.37 3.45
CA GLY A 43 -4.70 -6.18 2.56
C GLY A 43 -4.40 -6.13 1.06
N GLY A 44 -3.21 -6.56 0.62
CA GLY A 44 -2.84 -6.61 -0.80
C GLY A 44 -2.57 -5.26 -1.48
N LYS A 45 -2.38 -4.19 -0.72
CA LYS A 45 -2.22 -2.82 -1.25
C LYS A 45 -1.11 -2.66 -2.31
N THR A 46 0.11 -3.12 -2.02
CA THR A 46 1.24 -3.14 -2.97
C THR A 46 0.91 -3.98 -4.20
N THR A 47 0.26 -5.14 -4.03
CA THR A 47 -0.14 -6.01 -5.15
C THR A 47 -1.07 -5.29 -6.11
N TRP A 48 -2.14 -4.68 -5.61
CA TRP A 48 -3.08 -3.94 -6.43
C TRP A 48 -2.50 -2.67 -7.03
N ALA A 49 -1.61 -1.99 -6.30
CA ALA A 49 -0.90 -0.84 -6.82
C ALA A 49 0.02 -1.22 -8.00
N LYS A 50 0.74 -2.36 -7.89
CA LYS A 50 1.50 -2.93 -9.01
C LYS A 50 0.61 -3.26 -10.20
N ILE A 51 -0.54 -3.91 -9.95
CA ILE A 51 -1.50 -4.27 -11.01
C ILE A 51 -2.02 -3.03 -11.72
N ALA A 52 -2.44 -1.99 -10.99
CA ALA A 52 -2.96 -0.75 -11.58
C ALA A 52 -1.89 0.00 -12.38
N LEU A 53 -0.67 0.08 -11.86
CA LEU A 53 0.46 0.68 -12.58
C LEU A 53 0.76 -0.08 -13.88
N LEU A 54 0.87 -1.41 -13.81
CA LEU A 54 1.15 -2.23 -14.99
C LEU A 54 0.01 -2.17 -16.00
N TRP A 55 -1.25 -2.30 -15.55
CA TRP A 55 -2.45 -2.13 -16.36
C TRP A 55 -2.40 -0.79 -17.12
N GLY A 56 -2.11 0.31 -16.41
CA GLY A 56 -1.97 1.63 -17.02
C GLY A 56 -0.92 1.66 -18.13
N VAL A 57 0.21 0.97 -17.95
CA VAL A 57 1.27 0.90 -18.97
C VAL A 57 0.87 0.03 -20.16
N VAL A 58 0.38 -1.19 -19.92
CA VAL A 58 0.14 -2.17 -21.01
C VAL A 58 -1.06 -1.81 -21.87
N TYR A 59 -2.06 -1.12 -21.32
CA TYR A 59 -3.15 -0.53 -22.09
C TYR A 59 -2.83 0.87 -22.66
N GLY A 60 -1.62 1.39 -22.44
CA GLY A 60 -1.15 2.66 -23.02
C GLY A 60 -1.70 3.93 -22.37
N HIS A 61 -2.30 3.83 -21.19
CA HIS A 61 -2.74 4.99 -20.40
C HIS A 61 -1.58 5.71 -19.73
N LEU A 62 -0.49 4.99 -19.44
CA LEU A 62 0.71 5.50 -18.79
C LEU A 62 1.94 5.22 -19.66
N ARG A 63 2.78 6.24 -19.84
CA ARG A 63 4.00 6.19 -20.66
C ARG A 63 5.26 6.26 -19.83
N TYR A 64 5.24 7.01 -18.73
CA TYR A 64 6.37 7.10 -17.82
C TYR A 64 5.95 7.19 -16.33
N PRO A 65 5.28 6.16 -15.78
CA PRO A 65 5.01 6.09 -14.36
C PRO A 65 6.29 6.05 -13.50
N VAL A 66 6.23 6.70 -12.34
CA VAL A 66 7.27 6.63 -11.31
C VAL A 66 6.69 6.04 -10.03
N LEU A 67 7.27 4.92 -9.61
CA LEU A 67 6.99 4.26 -8.34
C LEU A 67 7.91 4.83 -7.26
N PHE A 68 7.33 5.12 -6.10
CA PHE A 68 8.03 5.49 -4.89
C PHE A 68 7.71 4.51 -3.77
N GLY A 69 8.76 3.99 -3.13
CA GLY A 69 8.64 3.22 -1.89
C GLY A 69 9.33 3.94 -0.73
N ALA A 70 9.17 3.45 0.51
CA ALA A 70 9.85 4.05 1.68
C ALA A 70 11.39 4.11 1.56
N SER A 71 11.99 3.29 0.69
CA SER A 71 13.41 3.36 0.34
C SER A 71 13.64 2.91 -1.11
N ASP A 72 14.81 3.23 -1.68
CA ASP A 72 15.19 2.75 -3.02
C ASP A 72 15.12 1.22 -3.12
N ARG A 73 15.55 0.52 -2.07
CA ARG A 73 15.51 -0.95 -2.03
C ARG A 73 14.09 -1.50 -2.14
N LEU A 74 13.13 -0.93 -1.39
CA LEU A 74 11.73 -1.38 -1.42
C LEU A 74 11.07 -1.06 -2.77
N ALA A 75 11.38 0.11 -3.33
CA ALA A 75 10.91 0.49 -4.65
C ALA A 75 11.46 -0.43 -5.75
N SER A 76 12.77 -0.71 -5.73
CA SER A 76 13.42 -1.65 -6.65
C SER A 76 12.85 -3.07 -6.54
N SER A 77 12.59 -3.55 -5.33
CA SER A 77 11.97 -4.88 -5.12
C SER A 77 10.60 -4.97 -5.78
N THR A 78 9.79 -3.92 -5.69
CA THR A 78 8.47 -3.87 -6.35
C THR A 78 8.61 -3.88 -7.88
N LEU A 79 9.66 -3.25 -8.40
CA LEU A 79 9.98 -3.27 -9.82
C LEU A 79 10.45 -4.67 -10.29
N ASP A 80 11.17 -5.40 -9.43
CA ASP A 80 11.57 -6.78 -9.67
C ASP A 80 10.33 -7.69 -9.75
N ASP A 81 9.34 -7.55 -8.85
CA ASP A 81 8.08 -8.29 -8.93
C ASP A 81 7.35 -8.06 -10.26
N ILE A 82 7.34 -6.82 -10.78
CA ILE A 82 6.74 -6.51 -12.08
C ILE A 82 7.53 -7.22 -13.18
N TRP A 83 8.86 -7.17 -13.14
CA TRP A 83 9.70 -7.84 -14.14
C TRP A 83 9.48 -9.36 -14.14
N GLU A 84 9.43 -9.98 -12.97
CA GLU A 84 9.14 -11.42 -12.83
C GLU A 84 7.79 -11.79 -13.43
N LEU A 85 6.76 -10.96 -13.26
CA LEU A 85 5.48 -11.17 -13.94
C LEU A 85 5.62 -11.13 -15.46
N LEU A 86 6.31 -10.12 -16.01
CA LEU A 86 6.52 -10.01 -17.46
C LEU A 86 7.27 -11.23 -18.02
N GLU A 87 8.23 -11.74 -17.27
CA GLU A 87 9.08 -12.86 -17.69
C GLU A 87 8.35 -14.20 -17.53
N PHE A 88 7.64 -14.42 -16.43
CA PHE A 88 7.24 -15.78 -16.04
C PHE A 88 5.73 -16.04 -16.06
N SER A 89 4.86 -15.05 -15.88
CA SER A 89 3.41 -15.30 -15.73
C SER A 89 2.75 -15.76 -17.04
N PRO A 90 2.26 -17.01 -17.14
CA PRO A 90 1.65 -17.52 -18.37
C PRO A 90 0.46 -16.67 -18.82
N ALA A 91 -0.44 -16.34 -17.89
CA ALA A 91 -1.63 -15.52 -18.15
C ALA A 91 -1.27 -14.15 -18.74
N PHE A 92 -0.29 -13.44 -18.15
CA PHE A 92 0.16 -12.16 -18.70
C PHE A 92 0.73 -12.31 -20.13
N GLY A 93 1.43 -13.41 -20.39
CA GLY A 93 2.00 -13.66 -21.71
C GLY A 93 0.99 -14.05 -22.78
N GLU A 94 -0.15 -14.62 -22.39
CA GLU A 94 -1.29 -14.87 -23.27
C GLU A 94 -2.02 -13.57 -23.64
N ASP A 95 -2.21 -12.68 -22.66
CA ASP A 95 -2.93 -11.41 -22.85
C ASP A 95 -2.09 -10.33 -23.55
N PHE A 96 -0.77 -10.26 -23.26
CA PHE A 96 0.14 -9.21 -23.76
C PHE A 96 1.42 -9.79 -24.39
N PRO A 97 1.31 -10.65 -25.43
CA PRO A 97 2.46 -11.32 -26.03
C PRO A 97 3.49 -10.34 -26.61
N GLU A 98 3.07 -9.17 -27.09
CA GLU A 98 3.93 -8.11 -27.60
C GLU A 98 4.87 -7.49 -26.54
N VAL A 99 4.55 -7.69 -25.26
CA VAL A 99 5.42 -7.32 -24.13
C VAL A 99 6.17 -8.54 -23.61
N ALA A 100 5.45 -9.63 -23.32
CA ALA A 100 6.00 -10.79 -22.62
C ALA A 100 6.98 -11.60 -23.49
N VAL A 101 6.68 -11.81 -24.77
CA VAL A 101 7.53 -12.63 -25.64
C VAL A 101 8.93 -12.03 -25.79
N PRO A 102 9.10 -10.72 -26.10
CA PRO A 102 10.42 -10.12 -26.14
C PRO A 102 11.19 -10.23 -24.81
N VAL A 103 10.52 -10.04 -23.66
CA VAL A 103 11.14 -10.19 -22.33
C VAL A 103 11.60 -11.63 -22.10
N ARG A 104 10.75 -12.62 -22.35
CA ARG A 104 11.06 -14.06 -22.21
C ARG A 104 12.21 -14.51 -23.08
N MET A 105 12.31 -13.99 -24.30
CA MET A 105 13.40 -14.32 -25.22
C MET A 105 14.78 -13.82 -24.75
N LEU A 106 14.82 -12.95 -23.73
CA LEU A 106 16.06 -12.63 -23.04
C LEU A 106 16.59 -13.82 -22.25
N ASP A 107 15.75 -14.72 -21.72
CA ASP A 107 16.14 -15.95 -21.01
C ASP A 107 17.15 -15.65 -19.88
N GLY A 108 16.84 -14.64 -19.05
CA GLY A 108 17.72 -14.08 -18.02
C GLY A 108 19.02 -13.42 -18.52
N LYS A 109 19.30 -13.41 -19.82
CA LYS A 109 20.56 -12.91 -20.43
C LYS A 109 20.36 -11.51 -21.01
N PHE A 110 20.42 -10.49 -20.15
CA PHE A 110 20.22 -9.08 -20.52
C PHE A 110 21.12 -8.56 -21.66
N GLN A 111 22.27 -9.20 -21.93
CA GLN A 111 23.11 -8.88 -23.10
C GLN A 111 22.34 -9.04 -24.42
N ARG A 112 21.39 -9.99 -24.50
CA ARG A 112 20.55 -10.21 -25.68
C ARG A 112 19.67 -9.01 -26.02
N ALA A 113 19.28 -8.20 -25.03
CA ALA A 113 18.44 -7.02 -25.26
C ALA A 113 19.10 -5.99 -26.18
N GLN A 114 20.44 -6.00 -26.30
CA GLN A 114 21.18 -5.05 -27.14
C GLN A 114 20.99 -5.29 -28.64
N THR A 115 20.77 -6.54 -29.03
CA THR A 115 20.67 -6.98 -30.43
C THR A 115 19.31 -7.59 -30.78
N GLN A 116 18.43 -7.78 -29.80
CA GLN A 116 17.09 -8.31 -30.03
C GLN A 116 16.27 -7.36 -30.93
N THR A 117 15.61 -7.95 -31.92
CA THR A 117 14.71 -7.26 -32.84
C THR A 117 13.37 -7.97 -32.92
N VAL A 118 12.35 -7.22 -33.28
CA VAL A 118 11.04 -7.71 -33.73
C VAL A 118 10.76 -7.00 -35.06
N ASP A 119 10.47 -7.77 -36.11
CA ASP A 119 10.24 -7.26 -37.48
C ASP A 119 11.37 -6.34 -38.01
N GLY A 120 12.62 -6.65 -37.65
CA GLY A 120 13.81 -5.90 -38.08
C GLY A 120 14.13 -4.66 -37.24
N GLU A 121 13.21 -4.22 -36.37
CA GLU A 121 13.40 -3.07 -35.48
C GLU A 121 13.89 -3.51 -34.10
N ARG A 122 14.79 -2.72 -33.49
CA ARG A 122 15.32 -3.06 -32.15
C ARG A 122 14.25 -2.90 -31.07
N THR A 123 14.07 -3.93 -30.25
CA THR A 123 13.14 -3.87 -29.11
C THR A 123 13.62 -2.88 -28.05
N ALA A 124 14.94 -2.70 -27.92
CA ALA A 124 15.57 -1.77 -26.99
C ALA A 124 15.07 -1.90 -25.53
N ILE A 125 14.71 -3.13 -25.12
CA ILE A 125 14.34 -3.47 -23.75
C ILE A 125 15.46 -3.09 -22.80
N ARG A 126 15.11 -2.56 -21.63
CA ARG A 126 16.09 -2.26 -20.59
C ARG A 126 15.52 -2.63 -19.22
N LYS A 127 16.33 -3.32 -18.42
CA LYS A 127 16.13 -3.48 -16.98
C LYS A 127 17.36 -2.98 -16.24
N THR A 128 17.16 -2.12 -15.27
CA THR A 128 18.14 -1.78 -14.23
C THR A 128 17.50 -2.01 -12.86
N HIS A 129 18.23 -1.74 -11.79
CA HIS A 129 17.67 -1.83 -10.43
C HIS A 129 16.49 -0.87 -10.22
N ASP A 130 16.45 0.25 -10.95
CA ASP A 130 15.51 1.36 -10.77
C ASP A 130 14.65 1.66 -12.00
N THR A 131 14.78 0.91 -13.10
CA THR A 131 14.02 1.18 -14.33
C THR A 131 13.71 -0.07 -15.13
N ILE A 132 12.48 -0.15 -15.63
CA ILE A 132 12.05 -1.03 -16.73
C ILE A 132 11.73 -0.14 -17.93
N ALA A 133 12.30 -0.44 -19.09
CA ALA A 133 11.81 0.06 -20.38
C ALA A 133 11.23 -1.11 -21.16
N PHE A 134 9.95 -0.97 -21.51
CA PHE A 134 9.17 -1.98 -22.23
C PHE A 134 9.68 -2.11 -23.67
N PRO A 135 9.54 -3.30 -24.29
CA PRO A 135 9.97 -3.52 -25.66
C PRO A 135 9.29 -2.54 -26.62
N ARG A 136 10.04 -2.08 -27.61
CA ARG A 136 9.53 -1.32 -28.75
C ARG A 136 9.05 -2.30 -29.80
N VAL A 137 7.75 -2.58 -29.77
CA VAL A 137 7.06 -3.41 -30.77
C VAL A 137 6.01 -2.56 -31.47
N ALA A 138 5.92 -2.66 -32.79
CA ALA A 138 4.90 -1.95 -33.56
C ALA A 138 3.50 -2.43 -33.17
N GLY A 139 2.56 -1.50 -33.01
CA GLY A 139 1.19 -1.83 -32.59
C GLY A 139 1.00 -2.07 -31.08
N SER A 140 2.06 -2.24 -30.29
CA SER A 140 1.95 -2.35 -28.84
C SER A 140 1.61 -1.01 -28.18
N ALA A 141 0.58 -0.98 -27.33
CA ALA A 141 0.26 0.20 -26.53
C ALA A 141 1.36 0.53 -25.50
N ALA A 142 2.07 -0.49 -25.01
CA ALA A 142 3.22 -0.38 -24.12
C ALA A 142 4.53 0.01 -24.83
N SER A 143 4.54 0.14 -26.17
CA SER A 143 5.76 0.22 -26.97
C SER A 143 6.71 1.32 -26.47
N GLY A 144 7.86 0.93 -25.89
CA GLY A 144 8.85 1.86 -25.34
C GLY A 144 8.38 2.70 -24.13
N ALA A 145 7.30 2.32 -23.46
CA ALA A 145 6.92 2.88 -22.16
C ALA A 145 7.97 2.53 -21.10
N MET A 146 7.96 3.24 -19.98
CA MET A 146 8.96 3.08 -18.94
C MET A 146 8.37 3.15 -17.54
N ILE A 147 8.87 2.34 -16.62
CA ILE A 147 8.61 2.46 -15.19
C ILE A 147 9.94 2.78 -14.50
N SER A 148 9.99 3.83 -13.69
CA SER A 148 11.12 4.08 -12.79
C SER A 148 10.72 3.88 -11.33
N ALA A 149 11.65 3.41 -10.49
CA ALA A 149 11.45 3.20 -9.06
C ALA A 149 12.45 4.02 -8.24
N ARG A 150 12.00 4.69 -7.19
CA ARG A 150 12.82 5.55 -6.32
C ARG A 150 12.36 5.49 -4.86
N GLY A 151 13.24 5.80 -3.93
CA GLY A 151 12.91 5.99 -2.53
C GLY A 151 12.20 7.32 -2.25
N ALA A 152 11.44 7.34 -1.17
CA ALA A 152 10.84 8.54 -0.60
C ALA A 152 11.92 9.60 -0.31
N GLY A 153 11.65 10.86 -0.66
CA GLY A 153 12.59 11.96 -0.45
C GLY A 153 13.74 12.04 -1.47
N ALA A 154 13.78 11.16 -2.48
CA ALA A 154 14.78 11.22 -3.54
C ALA A 154 14.67 12.52 -4.35
N ALA A 155 15.80 13.00 -4.89
CA ALA A 155 15.83 14.15 -5.78
C ALA A 155 15.18 13.78 -7.13
N VAL A 156 13.93 14.22 -7.35
CA VAL A 156 13.15 13.89 -8.54
C VAL A 156 12.78 15.08 -9.41
N ARG A 157 13.12 16.30 -8.97
CA ARG A 157 12.92 17.52 -9.76
C ARG A 157 13.66 17.42 -11.10
N GLY A 158 12.94 17.70 -12.19
CA GLY A 158 13.51 17.66 -13.54
C GLY A 158 13.66 16.26 -14.13
N LEU A 159 13.07 15.23 -13.52
CA LEU A 159 13.05 13.88 -14.08
C LEU A 159 12.39 13.88 -15.47
N VAL A 160 13.20 13.55 -16.47
CA VAL A 160 12.82 13.49 -17.88
C VAL A 160 13.61 12.36 -18.53
N ARG A 161 12.97 11.56 -19.38
CA ARG A 161 13.67 10.66 -20.29
C ARG A 161 13.45 11.09 -21.73
N GLY A 162 14.49 11.68 -22.34
CA GLY A 162 14.39 12.21 -23.70
C GLY A 162 13.51 13.45 -23.68
N SER A 163 12.34 13.38 -24.31
CA SER A 163 11.29 14.41 -24.22
C SER A 163 10.14 14.03 -23.29
N THR A 164 10.14 12.81 -22.73
CA THR A 164 9.03 12.28 -21.93
C THR A 164 9.20 12.63 -20.46
N ARG A 165 8.19 13.28 -19.88
CA ARG A 165 8.05 13.50 -18.43
C ARG A 165 7.20 12.41 -17.81
N PRO A 166 7.32 12.18 -16.49
CA PRO A 166 6.38 11.34 -15.79
C PRO A 166 4.94 11.81 -15.99
N ASP A 167 4.03 10.85 -16.13
CA ASP A 167 2.59 11.05 -16.28
C ASP A 167 1.78 10.36 -15.19
N PHE A 168 2.47 9.74 -14.22
CA PHE A 168 1.88 9.12 -13.05
C PHE A 168 2.90 8.97 -11.93
N ALA A 169 2.44 9.09 -10.68
CA ALA A 169 3.22 8.75 -9.50
C ALA A 169 2.45 7.77 -8.60
N LEU A 170 3.09 6.66 -8.24
CA LEU A 170 2.60 5.73 -7.23
C LEU A 170 3.46 5.88 -5.97
N LEU A 171 2.85 6.30 -4.87
CA LEU A 171 3.45 6.42 -3.54
C LEU A 171 3.02 5.21 -2.71
N ASP A 172 3.75 4.10 -2.79
CA ASP A 172 3.40 2.87 -2.07
C ASP A 172 4.13 2.76 -0.73
N ASP A 173 3.38 2.88 0.37
CA ASP A 173 3.90 2.77 1.74
C ASP A 173 5.19 3.58 1.94
N ILE A 174 5.20 4.82 1.45
CA ILE A 174 6.40 5.68 1.41
C ILE A 174 6.91 6.14 2.78
N GLN A 175 6.18 5.83 3.85
CA GLN A 175 6.49 6.23 5.21
C GLN A 175 6.96 5.02 6.03
N THR A 176 8.11 5.14 6.70
CA THR A 176 8.54 4.15 7.69
C THR A 176 7.90 4.42 9.07
N ARG A 177 7.96 3.44 9.97
CA ARG A 177 7.50 3.63 11.35
C ARG A 177 8.26 4.73 12.09
N GLU A 178 9.56 4.90 11.80
CA GLU A 178 10.36 5.97 12.40
C GLU A 178 9.88 7.35 11.92
N ASP A 179 9.61 7.47 10.61
CA ASP A 179 9.08 8.71 10.03
C ASP A 179 7.72 9.08 10.64
N ALA A 180 6.84 8.10 10.81
CA ALA A 180 5.50 8.29 11.36
C ALA A 180 5.49 8.84 12.78
N LEU A 181 6.48 8.46 13.60
CA LEU A 181 6.62 8.95 14.97
C LEU A 181 7.15 10.39 15.05
N SER A 182 7.61 10.96 13.93
CA SER A 182 8.21 12.29 13.85
C SER A 182 7.36 13.23 12.99
N ALA A 183 6.68 14.17 13.64
CA ALA A 183 5.91 15.21 12.95
C ALA A 183 6.78 16.04 11.98
N VAL A 184 8.07 16.25 12.32
CA VAL A 184 9.02 16.96 11.47
C VAL A 184 9.35 16.16 10.21
N THR A 185 9.63 14.86 10.35
CA THR A 185 9.97 13.99 9.22
C THR A 185 8.76 13.79 8.31
N THR A 186 7.59 13.56 8.91
CA THR A 186 6.31 13.48 8.21
C THR A 186 6.00 14.78 7.44
N GLY A 187 6.25 15.94 8.06
CA GLY A 187 6.10 17.25 7.40
C GLY A 187 7.01 17.37 6.17
N LYS A 188 8.30 17.03 6.30
CA LYS A 188 9.24 17.03 5.17
C LYS A 188 8.81 16.09 4.03
N LEU A 189 8.28 14.92 4.36
CA LEU A 189 7.78 13.97 3.37
C LEU A 189 6.55 14.52 2.64
N SER A 190 5.64 15.17 3.38
CA SER A 190 4.51 15.89 2.79
C SER A 190 4.97 17.03 1.87
N ASP A 191 5.94 17.84 2.29
CA ASP A 191 6.49 18.94 1.49
C ASP A 191 7.15 18.42 0.20
N TRP A 192 7.87 17.30 0.28
CA TRP A 192 8.46 16.64 -0.89
C TRP A 192 7.40 16.13 -1.86
N ILE A 193 6.30 15.55 -1.38
CA ILE A 193 5.19 15.15 -2.27
C ILE A 193 4.63 16.37 -2.99
N GLN A 194 4.27 17.42 -2.25
CA GLN A 194 3.62 18.62 -2.81
C GLN A 194 4.54 19.40 -3.74
N GLY A 195 5.82 19.56 -3.38
CA GLY A 195 6.77 20.39 -4.11
C GLY A 195 7.50 19.66 -5.24
N ASP A 196 7.77 18.36 -5.09
CA ASP A 196 8.64 17.63 -6.01
C ASP A 196 7.86 16.59 -6.80
N VAL A 197 7.07 15.75 -6.13
CA VAL A 197 6.33 14.67 -6.80
C VAL A 197 5.22 15.24 -7.67
N LEU A 198 4.32 16.07 -7.12
CA LEU A 198 3.19 16.61 -7.89
C LEU A 198 3.63 17.45 -9.12
N GLY A 199 4.85 17.99 -9.10
CA GLY A 199 5.44 18.76 -10.20
C GLY A 199 6.09 17.94 -11.31
N LEU A 200 6.15 16.61 -11.23
CA LEU A 200 6.89 15.77 -12.18
C LEU A 200 6.39 15.90 -13.63
N ALA A 201 5.08 16.05 -13.81
CA ALA A 201 4.45 16.22 -15.12
C ALA A 201 4.68 17.61 -15.75
N GLY A 202 5.35 18.53 -15.04
CA GLY A 202 5.56 19.90 -15.49
C GLY A 202 4.25 20.68 -15.51
N ALA A 203 3.87 21.23 -16.67
CA ALA A 203 2.64 22.00 -16.82
C ALA A 203 1.38 21.13 -17.00
N ARG A 204 1.53 19.80 -17.10
CA ARG A 204 0.42 18.86 -17.23
C ARG A 204 -0.03 18.37 -15.85
N GLN A 205 -1.30 18.03 -15.75
CA GLN A 205 -1.81 17.24 -14.64
C GLN A 205 -1.40 15.77 -14.83
N MET A 206 -1.16 15.07 -13.73
CA MET A 206 -0.92 13.63 -13.70
C MET A 206 -1.72 12.98 -12.59
N ALA A 207 -2.02 11.69 -12.74
CA ALA A 207 -2.59 10.91 -11.66
C ALA A 207 -1.53 10.63 -10.57
N VAL A 208 -1.95 10.70 -9.32
CA VAL A 208 -1.11 10.31 -8.18
C VAL A 208 -1.91 9.40 -7.27
N ILE A 209 -1.37 8.22 -7.01
CA ILE A 209 -1.97 7.26 -6.09
C ILE A 209 -1.04 7.10 -4.90
N MET A 210 -1.58 7.23 -3.69
CA MET A 210 -0.89 6.92 -2.46
C MET A 210 -1.59 5.76 -1.77
N THR A 211 -0.86 4.69 -1.51
CA THR A 211 -1.29 3.59 -0.64
C THR A 211 -0.59 3.72 0.71
N SER A 212 -1.35 3.54 1.80
CA SER A 212 -0.78 3.60 3.15
C SER A 212 -1.58 2.76 4.14
N THR A 213 -0.92 2.34 5.21
CA THR A 213 -1.59 1.93 6.46
C THR A 213 -1.18 2.93 7.54
N PRO A 214 -2.12 3.60 8.24
CA PRO A 214 -1.78 4.55 9.28
C PRO A 214 -1.09 3.84 10.45
N ILE A 215 -0.10 4.49 11.05
CA ILE A 215 0.78 3.98 12.10
C ILE A 215 0.50 4.70 13.42
N VAL A 216 0.38 6.02 13.40
CA VAL A 216 0.04 6.88 14.55
C VAL A 216 -0.81 8.06 14.10
N ASP A 217 -1.63 8.60 15.01
CA ASP A 217 -2.36 9.84 14.72
C ASP A 217 -1.40 10.97 14.34
N GLY A 218 -1.73 11.70 13.28
CA GLY A 218 -0.91 12.80 12.74
C GLY A 218 0.25 12.36 11.84
N ASP A 219 0.37 11.08 11.49
CA ASP A 219 1.31 10.60 10.48
C ASP A 219 0.93 10.99 9.04
N LEU A 220 1.66 10.52 8.04
CA LEU A 220 1.44 10.93 6.65
C LEU A 220 0.07 10.48 6.14
N SER A 221 -0.33 9.25 6.48
CA SER A 221 -1.65 8.72 6.12
C SER A 221 -2.76 9.59 6.72
N SER A 222 -2.65 9.92 8.00
CA SER A 222 -3.62 10.77 8.71
C SER A 222 -3.71 12.15 8.08
N ILE A 223 -2.58 12.75 7.72
CA ILE A 223 -2.46 14.06 7.09
C ILE A 223 -3.17 14.10 5.73
N TYR A 224 -2.95 13.10 4.86
CA TYR A 224 -3.58 13.05 3.53
C TYR A 224 -5.03 12.57 3.57
N SER A 225 -5.49 12.00 4.69
CA SER A 225 -6.91 11.69 4.91
C SER A 225 -7.75 12.89 5.30
N ASP A 226 -7.13 14.02 5.68
CA ASP A 226 -7.82 15.26 6.00
C ASP A 226 -8.21 16.02 4.72
N GLN A 227 -9.48 15.87 4.32
CA GLN A 227 -10.04 16.52 3.13
C GLN A 227 -9.99 18.06 3.20
N ALA A 228 -10.06 18.64 4.40
CA ALA A 228 -9.98 20.09 4.56
C ALA A 228 -8.57 20.60 4.27
N ARG A 229 -7.55 19.80 4.61
CA ARG A 229 -6.14 20.10 4.34
C ARG A 229 -5.74 19.82 2.89
N PHE A 230 -6.26 18.74 2.28
CA PHE A 230 -5.94 18.34 0.91
C PHE A 230 -7.19 18.12 0.05
N PRO A 231 -7.92 19.19 -0.32
CA PRO A 231 -9.21 19.06 -1.00
C PRO A 231 -9.13 18.44 -2.40
N ALA A 232 -7.95 18.45 -3.03
CA ALA A 232 -7.70 17.81 -4.33
C ALA A 232 -7.53 16.29 -4.24
N TRP A 233 -7.24 15.76 -3.05
CA TRP A 233 -7.08 14.33 -2.82
C TRP A 233 -8.44 13.73 -2.47
N ARG A 234 -8.79 12.62 -3.11
CA ARG A 234 -9.89 11.76 -2.68
C ARG A 234 -9.32 10.67 -1.80
N THR A 235 -9.83 10.52 -0.58
CA THR A 235 -9.39 9.45 0.33
C THR A 235 -10.42 8.35 0.46
N VAL A 236 -9.99 7.10 0.29
CA VAL A 236 -10.81 5.89 0.50
C VAL A 236 -10.16 5.02 1.57
N SER A 237 -10.94 4.56 2.54
CA SER A 237 -10.47 3.72 3.64
C SER A 237 -11.29 2.43 3.69
N HIS A 238 -10.63 1.28 3.76
CA HIS A 238 -11.29 -0.01 3.91
C HIS A 238 -10.78 -0.74 5.15
N PRO A 239 -11.40 -0.56 6.34
CA PRO A 239 -11.02 -1.34 7.52
C PRO A 239 -11.31 -2.84 7.31
N LEU A 240 -10.56 -3.71 7.99
CA LEU A 240 -10.71 -5.16 7.87
C LEU A 240 -12.14 -5.61 8.21
N VAL A 241 -12.67 -5.13 9.34
CA VAL A 241 -14.05 -5.37 9.77
C VAL A 241 -14.85 -4.09 9.58
N ARG A 242 -15.91 -4.18 8.78
CA ARG A 242 -16.85 -3.07 8.53
C ARG A 242 -18.00 -3.07 9.54
N ARG A 243 -18.47 -4.26 9.90
CA ARG A 243 -19.46 -4.48 10.96
C ARG A 243 -19.09 -5.75 11.72
N TRP A 244 -19.01 -5.63 13.04
CA TRP A 244 -18.83 -6.78 13.93
C TRP A 244 -20.12 -7.62 14.02
N PRO A 245 -20.01 -8.94 14.26
CA PRO A 245 -21.16 -9.81 14.44
C PRO A 245 -21.94 -9.46 15.71
N ASP A 246 -23.22 -9.84 15.71
CA ASP A 246 -24.15 -9.54 16.81
C ASP A 246 -23.98 -10.52 18.00
N ALA A 247 -23.40 -11.71 17.77
CA ALA A 247 -23.26 -12.80 18.74
C ALA A 247 -22.07 -12.63 19.70
N VAL A 248 -22.07 -11.57 20.52
CA VAL A 248 -20.97 -11.22 21.43
C VAL A 248 -20.60 -12.37 22.38
N ASP A 249 -21.58 -13.00 23.04
CA ASP A 249 -21.34 -14.05 24.04
C ASP A 249 -20.64 -15.30 23.46
N ASP A 250 -20.93 -15.65 22.21
CA ASP A 250 -20.28 -16.78 21.54
C ASP A 250 -18.84 -16.47 21.17
N TRP A 251 -18.56 -15.21 20.80
CA TRP A 251 -17.21 -14.76 20.53
C TRP A 251 -16.37 -14.63 21.81
N ASP A 252 -16.98 -14.28 22.94
CA ASP A 252 -16.32 -14.32 24.25
C ASP A 252 -15.98 -15.77 24.65
N THR A 253 -16.92 -16.71 24.46
CA THR A 253 -16.68 -18.14 24.66
C THR A 253 -15.54 -18.65 23.78
N TYR A 254 -15.58 -18.31 22.49
CA TYR A 254 -14.51 -18.64 21.54
C TYR A 254 -13.16 -18.05 21.98
N ALA A 255 -13.14 -16.80 22.46
CA ALA A 255 -11.93 -16.14 22.91
C ALA A 255 -11.30 -16.84 24.13
N ASP A 256 -12.11 -17.34 25.06
CA ASP A 256 -11.62 -18.11 26.19
C ASP A 256 -11.01 -19.44 25.74
N MET A 257 -11.69 -20.19 24.86
CA MET A 257 -11.15 -21.42 24.27
C MET A 257 -9.85 -21.16 23.48
N TRP A 258 -9.78 -20.04 22.76
CA TRP A 258 -8.58 -19.64 22.03
C TRP A 258 -7.40 -19.37 22.99
N ARG A 259 -7.65 -18.68 24.11
CA ARG A 259 -6.63 -18.42 25.14
C ARG A 259 -6.17 -19.70 25.82
N ASP A 260 -7.08 -20.63 26.11
CA ASP A 260 -6.75 -21.98 26.60
C ASP A 260 -5.82 -22.71 25.62
N ALA A 261 -6.17 -22.74 24.34
CA ALA A 261 -5.33 -23.35 23.33
C ALA A 261 -3.91 -22.75 23.26
N MET A 262 -3.76 -21.43 23.41
CA MET A 262 -2.44 -20.80 23.47
C MET A 262 -1.65 -21.21 24.73
N ARG A 263 -2.32 -21.36 25.88
CA ARG A 263 -1.69 -21.83 27.13
C ARG A 263 -1.22 -23.28 27.02
N ASP A 264 -2.00 -24.11 26.34
CA ASP A 264 -1.72 -25.53 26.15
C ASP A 264 -0.78 -25.83 24.98
N GLY A 265 -0.31 -24.80 24.26
CA GLY A 265 0.62 -24.93 23.15
C GLY A 265 0.00 -25.45 21.85
N ASP A 266 -1.30 -25.23 21.63
CA ASP A 266 -1.98 -25.47 20.36
C ASP A 266 -2.13 -24.17 19.55
N PRO A 267 -1.13 -23.77 18.73
CA PRO A 267 -1.22 -22.55 17.93
C PRO A 267 -2.35 -22.57 16.89
N ALA A 268 -2.84 -23.76 16.54
CA ALA A 268 -3.95 -23.93 15.59
C ALA A 268 -5.34 -23.86 16.24
N HIS A 269 -5.42 -23.66 17.57
CA HIS A 269 -6.65 -23.37 18.31
C HIS A 269 -7.83 -24.26 17.91
N ARG A 270 -7.57 -25.57 17.77
CA ARG A 270 -8.47 -26.51 17.07
C ARG A 270 -9.84 -26.62 17.71
N GLU A 271 -9.92 -26.61 19.04
CA GLU A 271 -11.20 -26.69 19.75
C GLU A 271 -12.04 -25.41 19.58
N ALA A 272 -11.40 -24.24 19.66
CA ALA A 272 -12.08 -22.97 19.38
C ALA A 272 -12.62 -22.95 17.93
N THR A 273 -11.80 -23.39 16.95
CA THR A 273 -12.24 -23.48 15.55
C THR A 273 -13.38 -24.46 15.35
N ARG A 274 -13.40 -25.62 16.05
CA ARG A 274 -14.55 -26.54 16.02
C ARG A 274 -15.81 -25.94 16.63
N TYR A 275 -15.68 -25.20 17.73
CA TYR A 275 -16.81 -24.48 18.33
C TYR A 275 -17.36 -23.44 17.35
N TYR A 276 -16.48 -22.67 16.71
CA TYR A 276 -16.87 -21.72 15.68
C TYR A 276 -17.56 -22.40 14.49
N GLU A 277 -17.01 -23.51 13.98
CA GLU A 277 -17.61 -24.30 12.90
C GLU A 277 -19.05 -24.72 13.23
N ALA A 278 -19.28 -25.24 14.44
CA ALA A 278 -20.59 -25.70 14.88
C ALA A 278 -21.63 -24.58 15.06
N HIS A 279 -21.19 -23.33 15.24
CA HIS A 279 -22.07 -22.17 15.50
C HIS A 279 -21.93 -21.06 14.47
N ARG A 280 -21.27 -21.33 13.34
CA ARG A 280 -20.81 -20.31 12.39
C ARG A 280 -21.90 -19.36 11.93
N GLU A 281 -23.07 -19.89 11.55
CA GLU A 281 -24.18 -19.06 11.05
C GLU A 281 -24.60 -17.99 12.07
N ARG A 282 -24.69 -18.36 13.34
CA ARG A 282 -25.01 -17.44 14.45
C ARG A 282 -23.85 -16.51 14.75
N MET A 283 -22.61 -17.02 14.77
CA MET A 283 -21.42 -16.23 15.07
C MET A 283 -21.04 -15.23 13.96
N ASP A 284 -21.39 -15.52 12.70
CA ASP A 284 -21.19 -14.63 11.56
C ASP A 284 -22.36 -13.66 11.36
N ALA A 285 -23.48 -13.86 12.07
CA ALA A 285 -24.69 -13.05 11.90
C ALA A 285 -24.40 -11.56 12.09
N GLY A 286 -24.73 -10.77 11.07
CA GLY A 286 -24.51 -9.32 11.05
C GLY A 286 -23.09 -8.88 10.71
N ALA A 287 -22.10 -9.79 10.66
CA ALA A 287 -20.73 -9.44 10.33
C ALA A 287 -20.57 -9.03 8.86
N SER A 288 -19.72 -8.03 8.62
CA SER A 288 -19.26 -7.65 7.29
C SER A 288 -17.78 -7.28 7.36
N VAL A 289 -17.00 -7.85 6.45
CA VAL A 289 -15.55 -7.66 6.34
C VAL A 289 -15.22 -7.10 4.96
N PHE A 290 -14.05 -6.46 4.83
CA PHE A 290 -13.60 -5.91 3.56
C PHE A 290 -13.39 -6.97 2.49
N ASP A 291 -12.67 -8.04 2.82
CA ASP A 291 -12.39 -9.14 1.89
C ASP A 291 -12.70 -10.49 2.54
N PRO A 292 -13.80 -11.16 2.15
CA PRO A 292 -14.19 -12.46 2.72
C PRO A 292 -13.13 -13.55 2.56
N GLY A 293 -12.23 -13.42 1.57
CA GLY A 293 -11.14 -14.38 1.40
C GLY A 293 -9.95 -14.14 2.33
N ALA A 294 -9.86 -13.00 3.04
CA ALA A 294 -8.67 -12.64 3.80
C ALA A 294 -8.55 -13.39 5.14
N TYR A 295 -8.17 -14.66 5.07
CA TYR A 295 -7.90 -15.53 6.21
C TYR A 295 -6.91 -16.66 5.86
N ASP A 296 -6.30 -17.28 6.87
CA ASP A 296 -5.46 -18.47 6.68
C ASP A 296 -6.31 -19.74 6.75
N GLY A 297 -6.70 -20.26 5.58
CA GLY A 297 -7.51 -21.48 5.46
C GLY A 297 -6.90 -22.75 6.05
N ARG A 298 -5.65 -22.72 6.55
CA ARG A 298 -5.04 -23.83 7.30
C ARG A 298 -5.52 -23.92 8.74
N VAL A 299 -5.94 -22.79 9.32
CA VAL A 299 -6.31 -22.68 10.74
C VAL A 299 -7.65 -21.98 10.97
N GLU A 300 -8.16 -21.27 9.97
CA GLU A 300 -9.39 -20.46 10.04
C GLU A 300 -10.39 -20.86 8.94
N LEU A 301 -11.67 -20.61 9.19
CA LEU A 301 -12.79 -20.94 8.31
C LEU A 301 -13.42 -19.69 7.65
N SER A 302 -13.07 -18.49 8.13
CA SER A 302 -13.60 -17.23 7.63
C SER A 302 -12.70 -16.02 7.94
N ALA A 303 -12.91 -14.93 7.22
CA ALA A 303 -12.27 -13.65 7.47
C ALA A 303 -12.71 -12.98 8.79
N ILE A 304 -13.93 -13.23 9.30
CA ILE A 304 -14.32 -12.69 10.61
C ILE A 304 -13.64 -13.44 11.76
N GLN A 305 -13.49 -14.76 11.64
CA GLN A 305 -12.67 -15.54 12.58
C GLN A 305 -11.22 -15.05 12.56
N HIS A 306 -10.67 -14.79 11.37
CA HIS A 306 -9.34 -14.21 11.22
C HIS A 306 -9.21 -12.86 11.95
N ALA A 307 -10.17 -11.95 11.76
CA ALA A 307 -10.17 -10.66 12.44
C ALA A 307 -10.19 -10.81 13.97
N VAL A 308 -11.03 -11.70 14.51
CA VAL A 308 -11.06 -11.99 15.96
C VAL A 308 -9.74 -12.57 16.44
N ASN A 309 -9.16 -13.52 15.71
CA ASN A 309 -7.86 -14.11 16.06
C ASN A 309 -6.73 -13.07 16.05
N LEU A 310 -6.71 -12.15 15.09
CA LEU A 310 -5.76 -11.03 15.05
C LEU A 310 -5.93 -10.12 16.27
N ARG A 311 -7.18 -9.81 16.62
CA ARG A 311 -7.52 -8.99 17.79
C ARG A 311 -7.08 -9.65 19.09
N LEU A 312 -7.30 -10.95 19.25
CA LEU A 312 -6.87 -11.71 20.44
C LEU A 312 -5.34 -11.81 20.53
N ARG A 313 -4.65 -11.98 19.40
CA ARG A 313 -3.19 -12.11 19.36
C ARG A 313 -2.46 -10.80 19.62
N GLY A 314 -2.89 -9.72 18.95
CA GLY A 314 -2.24 -8.41 19.01
C GLY A 314 -2.75 -7.50 20.13
N GLY A 315 -3.94 -7.80 20.67
CA GLY A 315 -4.67 -6.91 21.56
C GLY A 315 -5.38 -5.77 20.81
N GLU A 316 -6.28 -5.10 21.53
CA GLU A 316 -7.18 -4.07 20.97
C GLU A 316 -6.44 -2.96 20.22
N ALA A 317 -5.45 -2.34 20.88
CA ALA A 317 -4.79 -1.16 20.35
C ALA A 317 -3.99 -1.47 19.06
N ALA A 318 -3.36 -2.64 18.98
CA ALA A 318 -2.66 -3.06 17.77
C ALA A 318 -3.65 -3.40 16.65
N PHE A 319 -4.78 -4.03 16.99
CA PHE A 319 -5.82 -4.35 16.03
C PHE A 319 -6.44 -3.10 15.40
N GLU A 320 -6.82 -2.15 16.25
CA GLU A 320 -7.38 -0.87 15.84
C GLU A 320 -6.45 -0.10 14.89
N ALA A 321 -5.15 -0.05 15.23
CA ALA A 321 -4.16 0.62 14.41
C ALA A 321 -3.93 -0.08 13.06
N GLU A 322 -3.60 -1.37 13.08
CA GLU A 322 -3.09 -2.07 11.88
C GLU A 322 -4.20 -2.57 10.94
N TYR A 323 -5.39 -2.87 11.48
CA TYR A 323 -6.48 -3.50 10.72
C TYR A 323 -7.72 -2.63 10.60
N GLN A 324 -8.03 -1.78 11.59
CA GLN A 324 -9.18 -0.86 11.51
C GLN A 324 -8.81 0.55 11.06
N LEU A 325 -7.52 0.82 10.79
CA LEU A 325 -7.02 2.10 10.30
C LEU A 325 -7.25 3.26 11.28
N ASN A 326 -7.29 2.93 12.58
CA ASN A 326 -7.60 3.82 13.69
C ASN A 326 -6.45 3.76 14.72
N PRO A 327 -5.26 4.31 14.39
CA PRO A 327 -4.11 4.20 15.28
C PRO A 327 -4.29 5.05 16.54
N PRO A 328 -3.61 4.70 17.64
CA PRO A 328 -3.64 5.49 18.85
C PRO A 328 -2.98 6.86 18.62
N ARG A 329 -3.45 7.86 19.37
CA ARG A 329 -2.70 9.11 19.51
C ARG A 329 -1.42 8.85 20.26
N LEU A 330 -0.31 9.40 19.77
CA LEU A 330 0.90 9.47 20.58
C LEU A 330 0.56 10.29 21.82
N ALA A 331 0.81 9.70 23.00
CA ALA A 331 0.81 10.47 24.22
C ALA A 331 1.89 11.55 24.06
N THR A 332 1.47 12.79 23.85
CA THR A 332 2.38 13.93 23.82
C THR A 332 3.07 13.97 25.19
N VAL A 333 4.26 13.42 25.29
CA VAL A 333 5.18 13.80 26.35
C VAL A 333 5.58 15.21 25.99
N VAL A 334 4.82 16.19 26.49
CA VAL A 334 5.28 17.58 26.51
C VAL A 334 6.54 17.55 27.37
N LYS A 335 7.69 17.47 26.70
CA LYS A 335 8.98 17.56 27.36
C LYS A 335 9.17 19.02 27.73
N LEU A 336 8.56 19.43 28.85
CA LEU A 336 8.72 20.76 29.41
C LEU A 336 10.22 21.01 29.59
N THR A 337 10.78 21.93 28.82
CA THR A 337 12.16 22.35 29.04
C THR A 337 12.22 23.30 30.24
N ALA A 338 13.36 23.32 30.93
CA ALA A 338 13.56 24.26 32.04
C ALA A 338 13.35 25.72 31.58
N GLU A 339 13.66 26.04 30.32
CA GLU A 339 13.41 27.35 29.72
C GLU A 339 11.93 27.66 29.54
N GLN A 340 11.13 26.70 29.07
CA GLN A 340 9.67 26.86 28.93
C GLN A 340 9.00 27.06 30.30
N VAL A 341 9.43 26.32 31.32
CA VAL A 341 8.94 26.48 32.70
C VAL A 341 9.37 27.85 33.25
N LYS A 342 10.63 28.24 33.06
CA LYS A 342 11.14 29.53 33.52
C LYS A 342 10.44 30.72 32.86
N ALA A 343 10.11 30.62 31.57
CA ALA A 343 9.38 31.66 30.83
C ALA A 343 7.92 31.79 31.27
N ALA A 344 7.32 30.73 31.82
CA ALA A 344 5.96 30.73 32.35
C ALA A 344 5.87 31.20 33.82
N CYS A 345 7.00 31.46 34.49
CA CYS A 345 7.01 32.01 35.84
C CYS A 345 6.76 33.52 35.82
N ASN A 346 5.92 34.02 36.73
CA ASN A 346 5.59 35.44 36.87
C ASN A 346 6.76 36.34 37.36
N GLY A 347 7.92 35.75 37.68
CA GLY A 347 9.12 36.46 38.14
C GLY A 347 9.02 37.11 39.52
N ALA A 348 7.91 36.92 40.26
CA ALA A 348 7.70 37.56 41.55
C ALA A 348 8.48 36.86 42.68
N PRO A 349 9.05 37.62 43.65
CA PRO A 349 9.63 37.03 44.85
C PRO A 349 8.60 36.21 45.63
N ARG A 350 9.07 35.15 46.29
CA ARG A 350 8.19 34.27 47.08
C ARG A 350 7.45 35.07 48.15
N GLY A 351 6.11 34.98 48.15
CA GLY A 351 5.25 35.67 49.11
C GLY A 351 4.78 37.08 48.67
N VAL A 352 5.10 37.50 47.45
CA VAL A 352 4.67 38.80 46.90
C VAL A 352 3.63 38.57 45.80
N LEU A 353 2.48 39.24 45.91
CA LEU A 353 1.44 39.23 44.88
C LEU A 353 1.91 40.02 43.64
N PRO A 354 1.72 39.51 42.42
CA PRO A 354 2.02 40.25 41.20
C PRO A 354 1.23 41.55 41.12
N ALA A 355 1.83 42.62 40.60
CA ALA A 355 1.14 43.89 40.46
C ALA A 355 -0.01 43.78 39.45
N GLY A 356 -1.23 44.11 39.89
CA GLY A 356 -2.44 44.08 39.06
C GLY A 356 -3.42 42.92 39.35
N THR A 357 -3.19 42.12 40.39
CA THR A 357 -4.18 41.19 40.97
C THR A 357 -4.93 41.80 42.14
#